data_AF-L0RDR1-F1
#
_entry.id   AF-L0RDR1-F1
#
_cell.length_a   1.000
_cell.length_b   1.000
_cell.length_c   1.000
_cell.angle_alpha   90.00
_cell.angle_beta   90.00
_cell.angle_gamma   90.00
#
_symmetry.space_group_name_H-M   'P 1'
#
loop_
_entity.id
_entity.type
_entity.pdbx_description
1 polymer ?
#
loop_
_entity_poly.entity_id
_entity_poly.type
_entity_poly.pdbx_seq_one_letter_code
_entity_poly.pdbx_strand_id
1 'polypeptide(L)'
;MILPGMAKDNVTLVKANGERFEGLKAVVNLRRIVTFNTDVKMESKDLIIKHLADGGQEAYLLLDVVLNKAEDGIPENYQIAVRKVAVPE
;
A
#
# COMPACT_ATOMS: atom_id res chain seq x y z
N MET A 1 -7.19 -14.93 -0.83
CA MET A 1 -8.22 -13.89 -1.02
C MET A 1 -8.07 -12.88 0.12
N ILE A 2 -7.92 -11.59 -0.19
CA ILE A 2 -7.85 -10.51 0.81
C ILE A 2 -9.16 -9.73 0.72
N LEU A 3 -9.83 -9.51 1.84
CA LEU A 3 -11.10 -8.78 1.91
C LEU A 3 -10.90 -7.36 2.46
N PRO A 4 -11.79 -6.41 2.13
CA PRO A 4 -11.70 -5.02 2.62
C PRO A 4 -11.59 -4.90 4.13
N GLY A 5 -12.33 -5.73 4.88
CA GLY A 5 -12.30 -5.73 6.35
C GLY A 5 -10.95 -6.15 6.97
N MET A 6 -10.01 -6.66 6.16
CA MET A 6 -8.65 -7.01 6.61
C MET A 6 -7.69 -5.81 6.55
N ALA A 7 -8.02 -4.75 5.80
CA ALA A 7 -7.19 -3.56 5.62
C ALA A 7 -7.18 -2.67 6.86
N LYS A 8 -6.49 -3.14 7.91
CA LYS A 8 -6.41 -2.46 9.21
C LYS A 8 -5.18 -1.59 9.35
N ASP A 9 -4.15 -1.83 8.55
CA ASP A 9 -2.91 -1.07 8.61
C ASP A 9 -3.14 0.34 8.05
N ASN A 10 -2.57 1.32 8.74
CA ASN A 10 -2.57 2.70 8.30
C ASN A 10 -1.25 2.97 7.58
N VAL A 11 -1.33 3.44 6.34
CA VAL A 11 -0.15 3.66 5.51
C VAL A 11 -0.17 5.02 4.83
N THR A 12 1.02 5.51 4.53
CA THR A 12 1.25 6.71 3.72
C THR A 12 1.89 6.29 2.42
N LEU A 13 1.27 6.64 1.29
CA LEU A 13 1.91 6.53 -0.03
C LEU A 13 2.77 7.78 -0.24
N VAL A 14 4.03 7.59 -0.61
CA VAL A 14 4.96 8.62 -1.03
C VAL A 14 5.29 8.36 -2.49
N LYS A 15 4.84 9.25 -3.36
CA LYS A 15 5.09 9.16 -4.79
C LYS A 15 6.53 9.57 -5.12
N ALA A 16 7.03 9.04 -6.23
CA ALA A 16 8.34 9.44 -6.76
C ALA A 16 8.45 10.94 -7.07
N ASN A 17 7.33 11.64 -7.32
CA ASN A 17 7.29 13.08 -7.54
C ASN A 17 7.28 13.92 -6.24
N GLY A 18 7.28 13.28 -5.06
CA GLY A 18 7.26 13.93 -3.75
C GLY A 18 5.86 14.11 -3.13
N GLU A 19 4.78 13.78 -3.84
CA GLU A 19 3.44 13.80 -3.27
C GLU A 19 3.27 12.74 -2.18
N ARG A 20 2.53 13.07 -1.11
CA ARG A 20 2.26 12.16 0.00
C ARG A 20 0.76 12.04 0.24
N PHE A 21 0.27 10.81 0.31
CA PHE A 21 -1.12 10.49 0.60
C PHE A 21 -1.18 9.70 1.90
N GLU A 22 -1.58 10.36 2.97
CA GLU A 22 -1.68 9.78 4.31
C GLU A 22 -3.07 9.21 4.58
N GLY A 23 -3.18 8.33 5.58
CA GLY A 23 -4.46 7.78 6.02
C GLY A 23 -5.02 6.66 5.12
N LEU A 24 -4.20 6.10 4.24
CA LEU A 24 -4.61 5.01 3.36
C LEU A 24 -4.74 3.71 4.16
N LYS A 25 -5.83 2.96 3.91
CA LYS A 25 -6.02 1.64 4.50
C LYS A 25 -5.48 0.57 3.58
N ALA A 26 -4.64 -0.29 4.13
CA ALA A 26 -4.05 -1.40 3.40
C ALA A 26 -3.88 -2.62 4.29
N VAL A 27 -3.66 -3.76 3.65
CA VAL A 27 -3.10 -4.97 4.26
C VAL A 27 -1.64 -5.01 3.89
N VAL A 28 -0.77 -4.80 4.86
CA VAL A 28 0.68 -4.80 4.63
C VAL A 28 1.28 -6.13 5.05
N ASN A 29 1.83 -6.86 4.08
CA ASN A 29 2.65 -8.05 4.32
C ASN A 29 4.09 -7.81 3.86
N LEU A 30 5.01 -8.67 4.32
CA LEU A 30 6.45 -8.57 4.06
C LEU A 30 6.84 -8.49 2.57
N ARG A 31 6.02 -9.07 1.67
CA ARG A 31 6.26 -9.17 0.23
C ARG A 31 5.18 -8.52 -0.64
N ARG A 32 4.02 -8.22 -0.05
CA ARG A 32 2.85 -7.74 -0.80
C ARG A 32 2.02 -6.79 0.03
N ILE A 33 1.57 -5.71 -0.58
CA ILE A 33 0.58 -4.79 -0.01
C ILE A 33 -0.69 -4.89 -0.84
N VAL A 34 -1.83 -4.92 -0.17
CA VAL A 34 -3.14 -4.88 -0.83
C VAL A 34 -3.91 -3.69 -0.30
N THR A 35 -4.38 -2.81 -1.18
CA THR A 35 -5.23 -1.68 -0.81
C THR A 35 -6.47 -1.64 -1.67
N PHE A 36 -7.57 -1.19 -1.08
CA PHE A 36 -8.85 -0.98 -1.76
C PHE A 36 -9.05 0.50 -2.12
N ASN A 37 -8.08 1.36 -1.77
CA ASN A 37 -8.08 2.76 -2.16
C ASN A 37 -7.58 2.87 -3.60
N THR A 38 -8.51 2.97 -4.54
CA THR A 38 -8.17 3.07 -5.97
C THR A 38 -8.20 4.50 -6.51
N ASP A 39 -8.63 5.47 -5.68
CA ASP A 39 -8.62 6.90 -5.98
C ASP A 39 -7.21 7.44 -6.29
N VAL A 40 -6.18 6.83 -5.69
CA VAL A 40 -4.79 7.23 -5.88
C VAL A 40 -4.08 6.22 -6.77
N LYS A 41 -3.65 6.67 -7.95
CA LYS A 41 -2.81 5.88 -8.85
C LYS A 41 -1.45 5.64 -8.19
N MET A 42 -1.13 4.37 -7.97
CA MET A 42 0.17 3.90 -7.45
C MET A 42 1.02 3.38 -8.60
N GLU A 43 2.32 3.67 -8.57
CA GLU A 43 3.25 3.26 -9.62
C GLU A 43 4.49 2.59 -9.03
N SER A 44 5.17 1.77 -9.84
CA SER A 44 6.47 1.21 -9.43
C SER A 44 7.45 2.34 -9.14
N LYS A 45 8.30 2.16 -8.11
CA LYS A 45 9.20 3.15 -7.50
C LYS A 45 8.57 4.07 -6.45
N ASP A 46 7.25 4.06 -6.29
CA ASP A 46 6.64 4.71 -5.14
C ASP A 46 7.03 3.98 -3.84
N LEU A 47 6.89 4.67 -2.72
CA LEU A 47 7.16 4.14 -1.39
C LEU A 47 5.86 4.11 -0.59
N ILE A 48 5.63 3.03 0.14
CA ILE A 48 4.60 2.96 1.15
C ILE A 48 5.26 2.93 2.52
N ILE A 49 4.87 3.86 3.38
CA ILE A 49 5.27 3.92 4.78
C ILE A 49 4.13 3.40 5.63
N LYS A 50 4.33 2.26 6.28
CA LYS A 50 3.40 1.72 7.27
C LYS A 50 3.67 2.36 8.63
N HIS A 51 2.62 2.88 9.25
CA HIS A 51 2.67 3.39 10.63
C HIS A 51 2.25 2.30 11.60
N LEU A 52 3.13 1.96 12.53
CA LEU A 52 2.88 1.00 13.59
C LEU A 52 2.24 1.71 14.79
N ALA A 53 1.48 0.96 15.59
CA ALA A 53 0.79 1.50 16.76
C ALA A 53 1.74 1.98 17.88
N ASP A 54 2.99 1.52 17.87
CA ASP A 54 4.05 1.91 18.80
C ASP A 54 4.83 3.17 18.37
N GLY A 55 4.42 3.82 17.27
CA GLY A 55 5.12 4.96 16.69
C GLY A 55 6.26 4.60 15.75
N GLY A 56 6.53 3.30 15.55
CA GLY A 56 7.47 2.84 14.54
C GLY A 56 6.95 3.05 13.11
N GLN A 57 7.87 3.16 12.17
CA GLN A 57 7.56 3.24 10.75
C GLN A 57 8.29 2.16 9.98
N GLU A 58 7.65 1.61 8.95
CA GLU A 58 8.27 0.66 8.04
C GLU A 58 8.09 1.14 6.60
N ALA A 59 9.19 1.22 5.85
CA ALA A 59 9.15 1.63 4.46
C ALA A 59 9.19 0.43 3.51
N TYR A 60 8.35 0.49 2.48
CA TYR A 60 8.19 -0.55 1.48
C TYR A 60 8.24 0.06 0.08
N LEU A 61 9.22 -0.35 -0.71
CA LEU A 61 9.34 0.08 -2.10
C LEU A 61 8.40 -0.73 -2.99
N LEU A 62 7.64 -0.05 -3.84
CA LEU A 62 6.74 -0.65 -4.80
C LEU A 62 7.54 -1.16 -6.00
N LEU A 63 7.48 -2.47 -6.22
CA LEU A 63 8.16 -3.13 -7.33
C LEU A 63 7.21 -3.30 -8.52
N ASP A 64 6.04 -3.88 -8.27
CA ASP A 64 5.05 -4.20 -9.29
C ASP A 64 3.64 -3.93 -8.77
N VAL A 65 2.84 -3.23 -9.56
CA VAL A 65 1.51 -2.74 -9.15
C VAL A 65 0.47 -3.31 -10.11
N VAL A 66 -0.43 -4.13 -9.57
CA VAL A 66 -1.51 -4.77 -10.33
C VAL A 66 -2.85 -4.25 -9.82
N LEU A 67 -3.60 -3.55 -10.67
CA LEU A 67 -4.98 -3.17 -10.38
C LEU A 67 -5.91 -4.32 -10.77
N ASN A 68 -6.56 -4.92 -9.77
CA ASN A 68 -7.60 -5.91 -10.00
C ASN A 68 -8.93 -5.19 -10.06
N LYS A 69 -9.64 -5.34 -11.18
CA LYS A 69 -10.98 -4.80 -11.36
C LYS A 69 -11.96 -5.49 -10.43
N ALA A 70 -13.03 -4.77 -10.07
CA ALA A 70 -14.12 -5.35 -9.31
C ALA A 70 -14.79 -6.47 -10.13
N GLU A 71 -14.79 -7.69 -9.60
CA GLU A 71 -15.38 -8.87 -10.25
C GLU A 71 -15.91 -9.83 -9.16
N ASP A 72 -16.99 -10.56 -9.46
CA ASP A 72 -17.61 -11.55 -8.54
C ASP A 72 -17.87 -11.05 -7.11
N GLY A 73 -18.28 -9.79 -6.96
CA GLY A 73 -18.59 -9.18 -5.65
C GLY A 73 -17.37 -8.77 -4.83
N ILE A 74 -16.16 -8.88 -5.39
CA ILE A 74 -14.93 -8.36 -4.79
C ILE A 74 -14.72 -6.92 -5.31
N PRO A 75 -14.56 -5.92 -4.44
CA PRO A 75 -14.29 -4.56 -4.87
C PRO A 75 -12.91 -4.43 -5.52
N GLU A 76 -12.77 -3.38 -6.35
CA GLU A 76 -11.51 -3.05 -7.00
C GLU A 76 -10.39 -2.90 -5.97
N ASN A 77 -9.23 -3.49 -6.26
CA ASN A 77 -8.10 -3.46 -5.33
C ASN A 77 -6.76 -3.49 -6.05
N TYR A 78 -5.80 -2.77 -5.49
CA TYR A 78 -4.42 -2.87 -5.88
C TYR A 78 -3.76 -4.04 -5.14
N GLN A 79 -3.11 -4.93 -5.89
CA GLN A 79 -2.16 -5.89 -5.37
C GLN A 79 -0.76 -5.48 -5.80
N ILE A 80 0.08 -5.25 -4.80
CA ILE A 80 1.34 -4.55 -4.98
C ILE A 80 2.46 -5.44 -4.45
N ALA A 81 3.36 -5.88 -5.33
CA ALA A 81 4.58 -6.52 -4.89
C ALA A 81 5.52 -5.46 -4.30
N VAL A 82 5.96 -5.68 -3.07
CA VAL A 82 6.81 -4.72 -2.36
C VAL A 82 8.05 -5.38 -1.80
N ARG A 83 9.06 -4.55 -1.52
CA ARG A 83 10.24 -4.92 -0.74
C ARG A 83 10.43 -3.95 0.40
N LYS A 84 10.62 -4.47 1.62
CA LYS A 84 11.00 -3.66 2.77
C LYS A 84 12.36 -3.00 2.53
N VAL A 85 12.42 -1.68 2.73
CA VAL A 85 13.63 -0.85 2.61
C VAL A 85 13.86 -0.11 3.92
N ALA A 86 15.05 0.50 4.06
CA ALA A 86 15.29 1.42 5.17
C ALA A 86 14.29 2.59 5.09
N VAL A 87 13.77 3.02 6.24
CA VAL A 87 12.93 4.21 6.30
C VAL A 87 13.82 5.39 5.89
N PRO A 88 13.43 6.18 4.87
CA PRO A 88 14.20 7.37 4.52
C PRO A 88 14.18 8.35 5.71
N GLU A 89 15.37 8.79 6.16
CA GLU A 89 15.57 9.82 7.19
C GLU A 89 15.01 11.19 6.77
#